data_AF-A0A7V4PAH6-F1
#
_entry.id   AF-A0A7V4PAH6-F1
#
_cell.length_a   1.000
_cell.length_b   1.000
_cell.length_c   1.000
_cell.angle_alpha   90.00
_cell.angle_beta   90.00
_cell.angle_gamma   90.00
#
_symmetry.space_group_name_H-M   'P 1'
#
loop_
_entity.id
_entity.type
_entity.pdbx_description
1 polymer ?
#
loop_
_entity_poly.entity_id
_entity_poly.type
_entity_poly.pdbx_seq_one_letter_code
_entity_poly.pdbx_strand_id
1 'polypeptide(L)'
;TDALWQIVNDTIQIHGGKAYFTDQPFERWMRDARINTIGEGANDVLRAFIALVGMRGVGEHLKGVLDAVHHPIKEFGTLWRFGRSKVAAMFSVPEVPVQSSRLKADAHELAKRVRDFGQAVQSVLQKYRESVLERQYVQERIADAACDLYAASCTLSRLDYLLTHGNHNPLEVARDVTAGRYFLKLADRRIRHNLAALWDNDDEAATEAANSALDRF
;
A
#
# COMPACT_ATOMS: atom_id res chain seq x y z
N THR A 1 12.07 -5.22 2.87
CA THR A 1 13.52 -4.98 3.05
C THR A 1 13.77 -3.56 3.57
N ASP A 2 12.97 -2.57 3.19
CA ASP A 2 13.05 -1.19 3.73
C ASP A 2 12.93 -1.10 5.25
N ALA A 3 12.01 -1.86 5.86
CA ALA A 3 11.87 -1.87 7.33
C ALA A 3 13.16 -2.31 8.05
N LEU A 4 13.87 -3.31 7.51
CA LEU A 4 15.16 -3.74 8.06
C LEU A 4 16.21 -2.64 7.94
N TRP A 5 16.29 -2.00 6.77
CA TRP A 5 17.21 -0.87 6.56
C TRP A 5 16.96 0.26 7.56
N GLN A 6 15.71 0.66 7.75
CA GLN A 6 15.34 1.69 8.72
C GLN A 6 15.70 1.29 10.15
N ILE A 7 15.37 0.06 10.59
CA ILE A 7 15.69 -0.43 11.93
C ILE A 7 17.20 -0.41 12.18
N VAL A 8 17.99 -0.85 11.20
CA VAL A 8 19.47 -0.85 11.30
C VAL A 8 20.01 0.58 11.35
N ASN A 9 19.47 1.49 10.54
CA ASN A 9 19.84 2.91 10.55
C ASN A 9 19.53 3.57 11.89
N ASP A 10 18.34 3.34 12.45
CA ASP A 10 17.96 3.86 13.77
C ASP A 10 18.82 3.25 14.88
N THR A 11 19.20 1.97 14.75
CA THR A 11 20.12 1.31 15.68
C THR A 11 21.49 1.99 15.69
N ILE A 12 22.02 2.36 14.51
CA ILE A 12 23.27 3.14 14.42
C ILE A 12 23.11 4.47 15.14
N GLN A 13 22.00 5.18 14.89
CA GLN A 13 21.73 6.48 15.49
C GLN A 13 21.66 6.43 17.01
N ILE A 14 21.05 5.39 17.59
CA ILE A 14 20.96 5.16 19.04
C ILE A 14 22.34 4.94 19.66
N HIS A 15 23.23 4.22 18.98
CA HIS A 15 24.58 3.92 19.47
C HIS A 15 25.63 5.00 19.14
N GLY A 16 25.26 5.98 18.31
CA GLY A 16 26.09 7.12 17.93
C GLY A 16 27.41 6.70 17.26
N GLY A 17 28.49 7.43 17.53
CA GLY A 17 29.81 7.15 16.93
C GLY A 17 30.32 5.73 17.19
N LYS A 18 29.88 5.09 18.28
CA LYS A 18 30.27 3.70 18.59
C LYS A 18 29.78 2.72 17.53
N ALA A 19 28.64 2.97 16.88
CA ALA A 19 28.14 2.09 15.84
C ALA A 19 28.99 2.06 14.56
N TYR A 20 29.92 3.00 14.39
CA TYR A 20 30.87 3.02 13.28
C TYR A 20 32.15 2.21 13.55
N PHE A 21 32.40 1.81 14.80
CA PHE A 21 33.53 0.95 15.12
C PHE A 21 33.24 -0.50 14.75
N THR A 22 34.30 -1.23 14.40
CA THR A 22 34.25 -2.63 13.98
C THR A 22 34.33 -3.62 15.15
N ASP A 23 34.37 -3.13 16.39
CA ASP A 23 34.33 -3.93 17.61
C ASP A 23 32.90 -4.42 17.96
N GLN A 24 31.90 -3.86 17.29
CA GLN A 24 30.48 -4.21 17.40
C GLN A 24 29.89 -4.49 16.00
N PRO A 25 28.77 -5.22 15.88
CA PRO A 25 28.26 -5.66 14.59
C PRO A 25 27.49 -4.58 13.81
N PHE A 26 27.28 -3.39 14.37
CA PHE A 26 26.35 -2.38 13.83
C PHE A 26 26.71 -1.88 12.42
N GLU A 27 27.97 -1.50 12.19
CA GLU A 27 28.44 -1.06 10.87
C GLU A 27 28.25 -2.16 9.81
N ARG A 28 28.51 -3.42 10.21
CA ARG A 28 28.34 -4.57 9.34
C ARG A 28 26.87 -4.80 9.01
N TRP A 29 25.98 -4.73 9.99
CA TRP A 29 24.54 -4.83 9.74
C TRP A 29 24.06 -3.80 8.73
N MET A 30 24.60 -2.56 8.76
CA MET A 30 24.25 -1.54 7.78
C MET A 30 24.66 -1.94 6.37
N ARG A 31 25.92 -2.35 6.19
CA ARG A 31 26.42 -2.79 4.88
C ARG A 31 25.63 -3.99 4.35
N ASP A 32 25.36 -4.97 5.21
CA ASP A 32 24.63 -6.19 4.85
C ASP A 32 23.16 -5.90 4.54
N ALA A 33 22.53 -4.95 5.24
CA ALA A 33 21.13 -4.60 4.99
C ALA A 33 20.92 -3.90 3.64
N ARG A 34 21.93 -3.16 3.14
CA ARG A 34 21.79 -2.34 1.92
C ARG A 34 21.48 -3.17 0.69
N ILE A 35 22.12 -4.32 0.52
CA ILE A 35 21.94 -5.15 -0.68
C ILE A 35 20.52 -5.69 -0.81
N ASN A 36 19.80 -5.88 0.31
CA ASN A 36 18.43 -6.41 0.32
C ASN A 36 17.42 -5.50 -0.39
N THR A 37 17.76 -4.23 -0.63
CA THR A 37 16.91 -3.29 -1.38
C THR A 37 17.15 -3.33 -2.90
N ILE A 38 18.13 -4.12 -3.35
CA ILE A 38 18.60 -4.19 -4.74
C ILE A 38 18.62 -5.64 -5.28
N GLY A 39 19.10 -6.60 -4.48
CA GLY A 39 19.64 -7.88 -4.96
C GLY A 39 18.64 -8.83 -5.63
N GLU A 40 17.43 -8.97 -5.11
CA GLU A 40 16.41 -9.91 -5.64
C GLU A 40 15.38 -9.20 -6.56
N GLY A 41 15.83 -8.09 -7.16
CA GLY A 41 14.97 -7.10 -7.79
C GLY A 41 15.00 -5.83 -6.96
N ALA A 42 15.38 -4.72 -7.59
CA ALA A 42 15.37 -3.43 -6.92
C ALA A 42 13.97 -3.08 -6.45
N ASN A 43 13.85 -2.57 -5.23
CA ASN A 43 12.55 -2.26 -4.63
C ASN A 43 11.69 -1.37 -5.53
N ASP A 44 12.30 -0.42 -6.27
CA ASP A 44 11.62 0.48 -7.20
C ASP A 44 10.96 -0.28 -8.38
N VAL A 45 11.65 -1.28 -8.92
CA VAL A 45 11.13 -2.15 -9.99
C VAL A 45 9.99 -3.03 -9.45
N LEU A 46 10.17 -3.56 -8.23
CA LEU A 46 9.14 -4.38 -7.58
C LEU A 46 7.88 -3.57 -7.25
N ARG A 47 8.01 -2.30 -6.83
CA ARG A 47 6.86 -1.40 -6.63
C ARG A 47 6.09 -1.19 -7.92
N ALA A 48 6.78 -0.84 -9.01
CA ALA A 48 6.15 -0.71 -10.32
C ALA A 48 5.40 -2.00 -10.72
N PHE A 49 6.03 -3.16 -10.50
CA PHE A 49 5.40 -4.46 -10.75
C PHE A 49 4.13 -4.68 -9.91
N ILE A 50 4.18 -4.44 -8.58
CA ILE A 50 3.03 -4.59 -7.67
C ILE A 50 1.86 -3.72 -8.15
N ALA A 51 2.12 -2.46 -8.48
CA ALA A 51 1.08 -1.54 -8.93
C ALA A 51 0.48 -2.00 -10.26
N LEU A 52 1.30 -2.27 -11.26
CA LEU A 52 0.83 -2.61 -12.61
C LEU A 52 0.08 -3.94 -12.65
N VAL A 53 0.64 -4.98 -12.01
CA VAL A 53 -0.01 -6.30 -11.94
C VAL A 53 -1.27 -6.22 -11.09
N GLY A 54 -1.23 -5.53 -9.95
CA GLY A 54 -2.38 -5.35 -9.07
C GLY A 54 -3.54 -4.61 -9.74
N MET A 55 -3.26 -3.60 -10.57
CA MET A 55 -4.29 -2.82 -11.28
C MET A 55 -4.85 -3.53 -12.51
N ARG A 56 -4.17 -4.55 -13.05
CA ARG A 56 -4.54 -5.21 -14.32
C ARG A 56 -5.99 -5.68 -14.35
N GLY A 57 -6.44 -6.41 -13.34
CA GLY A 57 -7.81 -6.93 -13.29
C GLY A 57 -8.86 -5.82 -13.26
N VAL A 58 -8.57 -4.71 -12.56
CA VAL A 58 -9.45 -3.53 -12.53
C VAL A 58 -9.47 -2.83 -13.90
N GLY A 59 -8.32 -2.72 -14.56
CA GLY A 59 -8.19 -2.15 -15.90
C GLY A 59 -8.95 -2.93 -16.96
N GLU A 60 -8.82 -4.26 -16.98
CA GLU A 60 -9.56 -5.14 -17.90
C GLU A 60 -11.08 -5.00 -17.71
N HIS A 61 -11.54 -4.93 -16.45
CA HIS A 61 -12.94 -4.73 -16.14
C HIS A 61 -13.47 -3.37 -16.60
N LEU A 62 -12.69 -2.31 -16.40
CA LEU A 62 -13.05 -0.94 -16.81
C LEU A 62 -13.14 -0.83 -18.33
N LYS A 63 -12.21 -1.46 -19.06
CA LYS A 63 -12.22 -1.52 -20.53
C LYS A 63 -13.49 -2.19 -21.05
N GLY A 64 -13.88 -3.34 -20.48
CA GLY A 64 -15.12 -4.02 -20.87
C GLY A 64 -16.40 -3.19 -20.65
N VAL A 65 -16.43 -2.32 -19.63
CA VAL A 65 -17.54 -1.38 -19.42
C VAL A 65 -17.51 -0.25 -20.45
N LEU A 66 -16.33 0.32 -20.73
CA LEU A 66 -16.16 1.36 -21.74
C LEU A 66 -16.57 0.87 -23.14
N ASP A 67 -16.17 -0.34 -23.52
CA ASP A 67 -16.50 -0.93 -24.82
C ASP A 67 -18.01 -1.17 -24.97
N ALA A 68 -18.69 -1.61 -23.91
CA ALA A 68 -20.14 -1.80 -23.87
C ALA A 68 -20.93 -0.48 -23.97
N VAL A 69 -20.35 0.64 -23.52
CA VAL A 69 -20.94 1.98 -23.69
C VAL A 69 -20.79 2.48 -25.13
N HIS A 70 -19.63 2.23 -25.77
CA HIS A 70 -19.39 2.66 -27.16
C HIS A 70 -20.16 1.82 -28.18
N HIS A 71 -20.54 0.59 -27.85
CA HIS A 71 -21.40 -0.26 -28.67
C HIS A 71 -22.76 -0.50 -27.98
N PRO A 72 -23.72 0.45 -28.05
CA PRO A 72 -25.01 0.28 -27.41
C PRO A 72 -25.82 -0.80 -28.12
N ILE A 73 -25.83 -2.01 -27.56
CA ILE A 73 -26.88 -2.99 -27.84
C ILE A 73 -28.20 -2.35 -27.36
N LYS A 74 -29.26 -2.46 -28.18
CA LYS A 74 -30.57 -1.78 -28.09
C LYS A 74 -31.37 -1.93 -26.78
N GLU A 75 -30.79 -2.43 -25.68
CA GLU A 75 -31.44 -2.57 -24.37
C GLU A 75 -30.90 -1.58 -23.33
N PHE A 76 -31.40 -0.36 -23.36
CA PHE A 76 -31.10 0.72 -22.41
C PHE A 76 -31.34 0.33 -20.93
N GLY A 77 -32.26 -0.61 -20.68
CA GLY A 77 -32.61 -1.07 -19.32
C GLY A 77 -31.54 -1.94 -18.65
N THR A 78 -30.73 -2.65 -19.42
CA THR A 78 -29.70 -3.55 -18.90
C THR A 78 -28.46 -2.74 -18.47
N LEU A 79 -28.08 -1.71 -19.24
CA LEU A 79 -26.98 -0.80 -18.90
C LEU A 79 -27.22 -0.03 -17.60
N TRP A 80 -28.44 0.47 -17.38
CA TRP A 80 -28.81 1.22 -16.16
C TRP A 80 -28.78 0.34 -14.89
N ARG A 81 -29.20 -0.92 -14.99
CA ARG A 81 -29.17 -1.89 -13.88
C ARG A 81 -27.74 -2.30 -13.54
N PHE A 82 -26.90 -2.51 -14.55
CA PHE A 82 -25.46 -2.77 -14.38
C PHE A 82 -24.71 -1.56 -13.81
N GLY A 83 -25.06 -0.34 -14.23
CA GLY A 83 -24.51 0.90 -13.68
C GLY A 83 -24.85 1.08 -12.20
N ARG A 84 -26.11 0.87 -11.80
CA ARG A 84 -26.53 1.03 -10.39
C ARG A 84 -25.92 0.00 -9.44
N SER A 85 -25.86 -1.28 -9.81
CA SER A 85 -25.31 -2.31 -8.92
C SER A 85 -23.80 -2.16 -8.74
N LYS A 86 -23.06 -1.74 -9.78
CA LYS A 86 -21.63 -1.46 -9.69
C LYS A 86 -21.31 -0.19 -8.92
N VAL A 87 -22.10 0.87 -9.10
CA VAL A 87 -21.96 2.09 -8.29
C VAL A 87 -22.21 1.77 -6.81
N ALA A 88 -23.23 0.99 -6.49
CA ALA A 88 -23.48 0.55 -5.10
C ALA A 88 -22.33 -0.28 -4.52
N ALA A 89 -21.77 -1.23 -5.29
CA ALA A 89 -20.62 -2.02 -4.88
C ALA A 89 -19.33 -1.17 -4.70
N MET A 90 -19.18 -0.09 -5.49
CA MET A 90 -18.05 0.84 -5.41
C MET A 90 -18.06 1.71 -4.15
N PHE A 91 -19.22 1.94 -3.56
CA PHE A 91 -19.37 2.67 -2.29
C PHE A 91 -19.49 1.76 -1.06
N SER A 92 -19.69 0.46 -1.26
CA SER A 92 -19.81 -0.49 -0.17
C SER A 92 -18.47 -0.67 0.53
N VAL A 93 -18.48 -0.55 1.85
CA VAL A 93 -17.33 -0.92 2.68
C VAL A 93 -17.30 -2.45 2.75
N PRO A 94 -16.21 -3.11 2.33
CA PRO A 94 -16.10 -4.56 2.45
C PRO A 94 -16.12 -4.97 3.91
N GLU A 95 -16.52 -6.20 4.22
CA GLU A 95 -16.37 -6.72 5.57
C GLU A 95 -14.97 -7.32 5.73
N VAL A 96 -14.27 -6.92 6.80
CA VAL A 96 -13.02 -7.54 7.21
C VAL A 96 -13.33 -8.45 8.40
N PRO A 97 -13.25 -9.79 8.24
CA PRO A 97 -13.66 -10.72 9.27
C PRO A 97 -12.66 -10.71 10.43
N VAL A 98 -13.19 -10.60 11.65
CA VAL A 98 -12.46 -10.80 12.91
C VAL A 98 -13.35 -11.53 13.90
N GLN A 99 -12.78 -12.47 14.65
CA GLN A 99 -13.50 -13.22 15.68
C GLN A 99 -13.59 -12.43 17.00
N SER A 100 -12.52 -11.71 17.34
CA SER A 100 -12.43 -10.92 18.56
C SER A 100 -13.28 -9.66 18.46
N SER A 101 -14.25 -9.51 19.36
CA SER A 101 -15.06 -8.29 19.47
C SER A 101 -14.22 -7.04 19.72
N ARG A 102 -13.04 -7.20 20.32
CA ARG A 102 -12.10 -6.11 20.63
C ARG A 102 -11.53 -5.46 19.37
N LEU A 103 -11.44 -6.20 18.26
CA LEU A 103 -10.81 -5.74 17.01
C LEU A 103 -11.82 -5.24 15.97
N LYS A 104 -13.12 -5.21 16.27
CA LYS A 104 -14.15 -4.75 15.32
C LYS A 104 -13.90 -3.34 14.78
N ALA A 105 -13.45 -2.43 15.65
CA ALA A 105 -13.13 -1.06 15.23
C ALA A 105 -11.90 -1.00 14.30
N ASP A 106 -10.86 -1.76 14.63
CA ASP A 106 -9.64 -1.87 13.82
C ASP A 106 -9.95 -2.48 12.44
N ALA A 107 -10.78 -3.54 12.41
CA ALA A 107 -11.26 -4.17 11.18
C ALA A 107 -12.09 -3.23 10.31
N HIS A 108 -12.98 -2.45 10.93
CA HIS A 108 -13.80 -1.47 10.22
C HIS A 108 -12.96 -0.35 9.59
N GLU A 109 -11.91 0.12 10.26
CA GLU A 109 -11.04 1.14 9.68
C GLU A 109 -10.21 0.58 8.52
N LEU A 110 -9.67 -0.64 8.65
CA LEU A 110 -9.00 -1.33 7.54
C LEU A 110 -9.96 -1.51 6.34
N ALA A 111 -11.21 -1.88 6.59
CA ALA A 111 -12.22 -2.02 5.55
C ALA A 111 -12.47 -0.71 4.78
N LYS A 112 -12.53 0.44 5.48
CA LYS A 112 -12.61 1.75 4.82
C LYS A 112 -11.39 2.02 3.95
N ARG A 113 -10.18 1.70 4.44
CA ARG A 113 -8.95 1.87 3.66
C ARG A 113 -8.94 1.00 2.41
N VAL A 114 -9.42 -0.24 2.47
CA VAL A 114 -9.57 -1.12 1.30
C VAL A 114 -10.51 -0.50 0.27
N ARG A 115 -11.67 0.01 0.70
CA ARG A 115 -12.61 0.71 -0.20
C ARG A 115 -11.95 1.94 -0.83
N ASP A 116 -11.32 2.80 -0.04
CA ASP A 116 -10.73 4.05 -0.51
C ASP A 116 -9.57 3.78 -1.49
N PHE A 117 -8.76 2.75 -1.24
CA PHE A 117 -7.73 2.28 -2.18
C PHE A 117 -8.33 1.79 -3.50
N GLY A 118 -9.41 0.99 -3.43
CA GLY A 118 -10.12 0.52 -4.62
C GLY A 118 -10.67 1.67 -5.47
N GLN A 119 -11.24 2.69 -4.83
CA GLN A 119 -11.70 3.91 -5.50
C GLN A 119 -10.54 4.68 -6.13
N ALA A 120 -9.43 4.84 -5.41
CA ALA A 120 -8.25 5.54 -5.92
C ALA A 120 -7.66 4.85 -7.16
N VAL A 121 -7.51 3.51 -7.13
CA VAL A 121 -7.06 2.73 -8.29
C VAL A 121 -7.98 2.95 -9.51
N GLN A 122 -9.30 2.94 -9.31
CA GLN A 122 -10.23 3.20 -10.40
C GLN A 122 -10.10 4.63 -10.94
N SER A 123 -9.98 5.64 -10.07
CA SER A 123 -9.78 7.04 -10.48
C SER A 123 -8.47 7.22 -11.26
N VAL A 124 -7.38 6.57 -10.84
CA VAL A 124 -6.10 6.55 -11.56
C VAL A 124 -6.26 5.93 -12.94
N LEU A 125 -6.89 4.75 -13.04
CA LEU A 125 -7.10 4.07 -14.33
C LEU A 125 -8.02 4.85 -15.27
N GLN A 126 -9.06 5.50 -14.74
CA GLN A 126 -9.95 6.34 -15.53
C GLN A 126 -9.24 7.58 -16.09
N LYS A 127 -8.41 8.23 -15.26
CA LYS A 127 -7.69 9.45 -15.65
C LYS A 127 -6.57 9.17 -16.64
N TYR A 128 -5.71 8.19 -16.34
CA TYR A 128 -4.48 7.96 -17.10
C TYR A 128 -4.60 6.87 -18.17
N ARG A 129 -5.56 5.94 -18.05
CA ARG A 129 -5.74 4.82 -18.99
C ARG A 129 -4.42 4.08 -19.24
N GLU A 130 -4.08 3.79 -20.48
CA GLU A 130 -2.84 3.11 -20.88
C GLU A 130 -1.57 3.89 -20.49
N SER A 131 -1.64 5.23 -20.38
CA SER A 131 -0.49 6.04 -19.96
C SER A 131 -0.07 5.81 -18.50
N VAL A 132 -0.89 5.11 -17.70
CA VAL A 132 -0.51 4.72 -16.33
C VAL A 132 0.75 3.85 -16.30
N LEU A 133 1.06 3.14 -17.39
CA LEU A 133 2.25 2.30 -17.54
C LEU A 133 3.57 3.07 -17.41
N GLU A 134 3.56 4.37 -17.70
CA GLU A 134 4.74 5.24 -17.67
C GLU A 134 4.72 6.20 -16.47
N ARG A 135 3.66 6.19 -15.67
CA ARG A 135 3.46 7.09 -14.53
C ARG A 135 4.08 6.51 -13.25
N GLN A 136 5.42 6.46 -13.18
CA GLN A 136 6.14 5.77 -12.09
C GLN A 136 5.84 6.34 -10.69
N TYR A 137 5.73 7.66 -10.51
CA TYR A 137 5.34 8.25 -9.21
C TYR A 137 3.96 7.79 -8.73
N VAL A 138 3.01 7.64 -9.66
CA VAL A 138 1.67 7.11 -9.36
C VAL A 138 1.77 5.63 -9.01
N GLN A 139 2.55 4.85 -9.76
CA GLN A 139 2.78 3.44 -9.48
C GLN A 139 3.37 3.22 -8.09
N GLU A 140 4.38 4.01 -7.70
CA GLU A 140 5.02 3.95 -6.38
C GLU A 140 4.00 4.17 -5.25
N ARG A 141 3.21 5.25 -5.31
CA ARG A 141 2.18 5.55 -4.29
C ARG A 141 1.12 4.45 -4.18
N ILE A 142 0.68 3.89 -5.31
CA ILE A 142 -0.25 2.76 -5.33
C ILE A 142 0.39 1.51 -4.71
N ALA A 143 1.64 1.21 -5.06
CA ALA A 143 2.35 0.06 -4.54
C ALA A 143 2.56 0.16 -3.03
N ASP A 144 3.00 1.32 -2.52
CA ASP A 144 3.24 1.53 -1.10
C ASP A 144 1.93 1.45 -0.30
N ALA A 145 0.84 2.04 -0.80
CA ALA A 145 -0.48 1.89 -0.18
C ALA A 145 -0.95 0.42 -0.17
N ALA A 146 -0.69 -0.34 -1.24
CA ALA A 146 -1.01 -1.77 -1.30
C ALA A 146 -0.18 -2.59 -0.30
N CYS A 147 1.12 -2.31 -0.19
CA CYS A 147 2.01 -2.94 0.78
C CYS A 147 1.56 -2.69 2.23
N ASP A 148 1.18 -1.46 2.56
CA ASP A 148 0.67 -1.12 3.89
C ASP A 148 -0.69 -1.78 4.17
N LEU A 149 -1.59 -1.84 3.19
CA LEU A 149 -2.86 -2.57 3.32
C LEU A 149 -2.63 -4.05 3.60
N TYR A 150 -1.69 -4.68 2.89
CA TYR A 150 -1.33 -6.07 3.09
C TYR A 150 -0.74 -6.30 4.48
N ALA A 151 0.25 -5.49 4.88
CA ALA A 151 0.87 -5.58 6.20
C ALA A 151 -0.15 -5.33 7.34
N ALA A 152 -1.06 -4.38 7.17
CA ALA A 152 -2.14 -4.11 8.13
C ALA A 152 -3.10 -5.30 8.24
N SER A 153 -3.46 -5.93 7.12
CA SER A 153 -4.31 -7.12 7.09
C SER A 153 -3.66 -8.29 7.83
N CYS A 154 -2.38 -8.57 7.56
CA CYS A 154 -1.61 -9.59 8.26
C CYS A 154 -1.50 -9.31 9.76
N THR A 155 -1.25 -8.05 10.13
CA THR A 155 -1.18 -7.62 11.53
C THR A 155 -2.50 -7.86 12.23
N LEU A 156 -3.61 -7.38 11.66
CA LEU A 156 -4.95 -7.56 12.22
C LEU A 156 -5.29 -9.04 12.40
N SER A 157 -5.00 -9.87 11.40
CA SER A 157 -5.21 -11.33 11.46
C SER A 157 -4.41 -11.97 12.61
N ARG A 158 -3.14 -11.59 12.77
CA ARG A 158 -2.31 -12.05 13.90
C ARG A 158 -2.86 -11.61 15.24
N LEU A 159 -3.32 -10.36 15.36
CA LEU A 159 -3.92 -9.87 16.61
C LEU A 159 -5.21 -10.62 16.95
N ASP A 160 -6.03 -10.93 15.94
CA ASP A 160 -7.26 -11.68 16.11
C ASP A 160 -6.95 -13.08 16.65
N TYR A 161 -5.99 -13.76 16.02
CA TYR A 161 -5.49 -15.06 16.48
C TYR A 161 -5.02 -15.03 17.94
N LEU A 162 -4.16 -14.07 18.31
CA LEU A 162 -3.63 -13.94 19.68
C LEU A 162 -4.73 -13.69 20.72
N LEU A 163 -5.83 -13.03 20.34
CA LEU A 163 -6.94 -12.71 21.22
C LEU A 163 -7.99 -13.81 21.33
N THR A 164 -8.06 -14.71 20.35
CA THR A 164 -9.06 -15.79 20.31
C THR A 164 -8.50 -17.16 20.68
N HIS A 165 -7.19 -17.37 20.56
CA HIS A 165 -6.55 -18.64 20.88
C HIS A 165 -5.85 -18.56 22.24
N GLY A 166 -6.37 -19.31 23.21
CA GLY A 166 -5.87 -19.34 24.58
C GLY A 166 -4.74 -20.34 24.76
N ASN A 167 -3.49 -19.89 24.65
CA ASN A 167 -2.28 -20.59 25.12
C ASN A 167 -1.05 -19.66 25.21
N HIS A 168 -1.26 -18.34 25.16
CA HIS A 168 -0.19 -17.36 25.12
C HIS A 168 0.00 -16.68 26.47
N ASN A 169 1.22 -16.26 26.76
CA ASN A 169 1.52 -15.46 27.94
C ASN A 169 0.71 -14.15 27.90
N PRO A 170 -0.14 -13.85 28.90
CA PRO A 170 -0.99 -12.66 28.88
C PRO A 170 -0.23 -11.34 28.73
N LEU A 171 0.97 -11.24 29.31
CA LEU A 171 1.79 -10.03 29.22
C LEU A 171 2.34 -9.83 27.80
N GLU A 172 2.75 -10.91 27.13
CA GLU A 172 3.21 -10.86 25.75
C GLU A 172 2.07 -10.53 24.79
N VAL A 173 0.90 -11.12 24.99
CA VAL A 173 -0.31 -10.79 24.21
C VAL A 173 -0.66 -9.31 24.37
N ALA A 174 -0.65 -8.78 25.60
CA ALA A 174 -0.94 -7.37 25.84
C ALA A 174 0.05 -6.45 25.12
N ARG A 175 1.36 -6.77 25.16
CA ARG A 175 2.41 -6.04 24.44
C ARG A 175 2.18 -6.09 22.93
N ASP A 176 2.01 -7.28 22.37
CA ASP A 176 1.89 -7.49 20.92
C ASP A 176 0.61 -6.86 20.36
N VAL A 177 -0.51 -6.94 21.09
CA VAL A 177 -1.76 -6.26 20.72
C VAL A 177 -1.60 -4.74 20.75
N THR A 178 -0.88 -4.20 21.74
CA THR A 178 -0.61 -2.75 21.83
C THR A 178 0.25 -2.29 20.65
N ALA A 179 1.36 -2.99 20.37
CA ALA A 179 2.25 -2.69 19.26
C ALA A 179 1.56 -2.84 17.90
N GLY A 180 0.79 -3.92 17.71
CA GLY A 180 0.07 -4.17 16.47
C GLY A 180 -1.00 -3.11 16.20
N ARG A 181 -1.78 -2.71 17.21
CA ARG A 181 -2.75 -1.60 17.05
C ARG A 181 -2.08 -0.29 16.72
N TYR A 182 -0.92 -0.03 17.32
CA TYR A 182 -0.14 1.16 16.97
C TYR A 182 0.32 1.09 15.51
N PHE A 183 0.83 -0.06 15.06
CA PHE A 183 1.18 -0.28 13.66
C PHE A 183 0.00 -0.04 12.71
N LEU A 184 -1.20 -0.54 13.02
CA LEU A 184 -2.41 -0.30 12.21
C LEU A 184 -2.70 1.20 12.04
N LYS A 185 -2.51 2.02 13.09
CA LYS A 185 -2.66 3.48 13.00
C LYS A 185 -1.59 4.14 12.12
N LEU A 186 -0.36 3.62 12.15
CA LEU A 186 0.72 4.13 11.29
C LEU A 186 0.48 3.77 9.83
N ALA A 187 0.08 2.53 9.55
CA ALA A 187 -0.29 2.07 8.22
C ALA A 187 -1.46 2.88 7.67
N ASP A 188 -2.52 3.12 8.45
CA ASP A 188 -3.65 3.99 8.04
C ASP A 188 -3.18 5.38 7.58
N ARG A 189 -2.28 6.02 8.35
CA ARG A 189 -1.75 7.34 8.01
C ARG A 189 -0.96 7.32 6.70
N ARG A 190 -0.09 6.32 6.51
CA ARG A 190 0.70 6.18 5.27
C ARG A 190 -0.19 5.90 4.06
N ILE A 191 -1.18 5.01 4.20
CA ILE A 191 -2.17 4.75 3.14
C ILE A 191 -2.88 6.06 2.76
N ARG A 192 -3.44 6.79 3.74
CA ARG A 192 -4.13 8.05 3.45
C ARG A 192 -3.23 9.08 2.80
N HIS A 193 -1.98 9.20 3.26
CA HIS A 193 -1.00 10.09 2.66
C HIS A 193 -0.73 9.71 1.20
N ASN A 194 -0.41 8.45 0.91
CA ASN A 194 -0.14 7.98 -0.45
C ASN A 194 -1.35 8.17 -1.37
N LEU A 195 -2.56 7.89 -0.88
CA LEU A 195 -3.78 8.07 -1.67
C LEU A 195 -4.10 9.55 -1.94
N ALA A 196 -3.86 10.45 -0.98
CA ALA A 196 -4.01 11.89 -1.18
C ALA A 196 -2.95 12.42 -2.17
N ALA A 197 -1.71 11.96 -2.02
CA ALA A 197 -0.58 12.34 -2.86
C ALA A 197 -0.70 11.89 -4.33
N LEU A 198 -1.66 11.03 -4.67
CA LEU A 198 -2.02 10.78 -6.08
C LEU A 198 -2.51 12.05 -6.79
N TRP A 199 -3.07 13.00 -6.04
CA TRP A 199 -3.73 14.19 -6.56
C TRP A 199 -3.13 15.50 -6.05
N ASP A 200 -2.42 15.46 -4.93
CA ASP A 200 -1.71 16.58 -4.32
C ASP A 200 -0.22 16.25 -4.26
N ASN A 201 0.52 16.59 -5.31
CA ASN A 201 1.94 16.27 -5.48
C ASN A 201 2.67 17.27 -6.37
N ASP A 202 3.99 17.14 -6.37
CA ASP A 202 4.93 17.94 -7.16
C ASP A 202 5.59 17.13 -8.29
N ASP A 203 4.93 16.08 -8.82
CA ASP A 203 5.54 15.13 -9.78
C ASP A 203 6.11 15.83 -11.03
N GLU A 204 5.37 16.80 -11.56
CA GLU A 204 5.77 17.56 -12.75
C GLU A 204 7.00 18.43 -12.45
N ALA A 205 6.99 19.14 -11.31
CA ALA A 205 8.11 19.96 -10.87
C ALA A 205 9.36 19.11 -10.57
N ALA A 206 9.19 17.93 -9.97
CA ALA A 206 10.28 16.99 -9.72
C ALA A 206 10.91 16.50 -11.03
N THR A 207 10.08 16.20 -12.04
CA THR A 207 10.54 15.80 -13.37
C THR A 207 11.26 16.93 -14.09
N GLU A 208 10.73 18.15 -14.03
CA GLU A 208 11.36 19.33 -14.61
C GLU A 208 12.73 19.60 -13.98
N ALA A 209 12.82 19.54 -12.65
CA ALA A 209 14.08 19.69 -11.93
C ALA A 209 15.10 18.61 -12.35
N ALA A 210 14.68 17.35 -12.47
CA ALA A 210 15.54 16.25 -12.92
C ALA A 210 16.06 16.49 -14.35
N ASN A 211 15.19 16.86 -15.29
CA ASN A 211 15.59 17.15 -16.67
C ASN A 211 16.61 18.30 -16.74
N SER A 212 16.42 19.36 -15.95
CA SER A 212 17.35 20.50 -15.90
C SER A 212 18.77 20.14 -15.43
N ALA A 213 18.90 19.05 -14.66
CA ALA A 213 20.18 18.54 -14.17
C ALA A 213 20.81 17.57 -15.18
N LEU A 214 20.00 16.77 -15.89
CA LEU A 214 20.46 15.79 -16.86
C LEU A 214 20.91 16.43 -18.18
N ASP A 215 20.28 17.52 -18.62
CA ASP A 215 20.68 18.27 -19.83
C ASP A 215 22.09 18.91 -19.73
N ARG A 216 22.74 18.81 -18.56
CA ARG A 216 24.13 19.26 -18.34
C ARG A 216 25.18 18.21 -18.68
N PHE A 217 24.77 16.97 -18.97
CA PHE A 217 25.64 15.83 -19.30
C PHE A 217 25.35 15.32 -20.72
#